data_AF-A0A3C1PKD9-F1
#
_entry.id   AF-A0A3C1PKD9-F1
#
_cell.length_a   1.000
_cell.length_b   1.000
_cell.length_c   1.000
_cell.angle_alpha   90.00
_cell.angle_beta   90.00
_cell.angle_gamma   90.00
#
_symmetry.space_group_name_H-M   'P 1'
#
loop_
_entity.id
_entity.type
_entity.pdbx_description
1 polymer ?
#
loop_
_entity_poly.entity_id
_entity_poly.type
_entity_poly.pdbx_seq_one_letter_code
_entity_poly.pdbx_strand_id
1 'polypeptide(L)'
;GTFVFIIPEEFAKTDVTKLKWYSQLPKNSILVTENGNNLHQLFLKSVNRKFNGEFPVIYVVNANNELIFFSEGYRIGLGDALLKTIKK
;
A
#
# COMPACT_ATOMS: atom_id res chain seq x y z
N GLY A 1 11.05 -6.88 5.25
CA GLY A 1 10.42 -5.72 4.58
C GLY A 1 9.56 -4.97 5.57
N THR A 2 9.08 -3.78 5.24
CA THR A 2 8.15 -3.00 6.06
C THR A 2 6.82 -2.91 5.33
N PHE A 3 5.70 -3.12 6.03
CA PHE A 3 4.38 -2.91 5.43
C PHE A 3 3.94 -1.48 5.73
N VAL A 4 3.58 -0.72 4.71
CA VAL A 4 3.07 0.64 4.88
C VAL A 4 1.62 0.65 4.42
N PHE A 5 0.71 0.89 5.36
CA PHE A 5 -0.71 1.01 5.09
C PHE A 5 -1.08 2.48 5.07
N ILE A 6 -1.38 2.98 3.88
CA ILE A 6 -1.81 4.35 3.67
C ILE A 6 -3.33 4.39 3.82
N ILE A 7 -3.82 5.16 4.78
CA ILE A 7 -5.24 5.36 5.02
C ILE A 7 -5.58 6.77 4.51
N PRO A 8 -6.45 6.90 3.50
CA PRO A 8 -6.90 8.21 3.04
C PRO A 8 -7.50 9.02 4.19
N GLU A 9 -7.25 10.32 4.21
CA GLU A 9 -7.59 11.21 5.33
C GLU A 9 -9.10 11.25 5.61
N GLU A 10 -9.92 11.05 4.58
CA GLU A 10 -11.37 10.93 4.70
C GLU A 10 -11.81 9.75 5.58
N PHE A 11 -11.00 8.68 5.65
CA PHE A 11 -11.24 7.50 6.48
C PHE A 11 -10.48 7.54 7.81
N ALA A 12 -9.47 8.40 7.93
CA ALA A 12 -8.64 8.56 9.14
C ALA A 12 -9.38 9.21 10.33
N LYS A 13 -10.60 9.73 10.13
CA LYS A 13 -11.45 10.29 11.20
C LYS A 13 -11.88 9.25 12.24
N THR A 14 -11.87 7.97 11.88
CA THR A 14 -12.03 6.87 12.83
C THR A 14 -10.68 6.52 13.42
N ASP A 15 -10.59 6.35 14.73
CA ASP A 15 -9.37 5.85 15.37
C ASP A 15 -9.11 4.39 14.97
N VAL A 16 -8.39 4.21 13.88
CA VAL A 16 -8.08 2.92 13.25
C VAL A 16 -7.31 1.98 14.18
N THR A 17 -6.62 2.53 15.19
CA THR A 17 -5.88 1.74 16.18
C THR A 17 -6.79 0.94 17.12
N LYS A 18 -8.07 1.36 17.24
CA LYS A 18 -9.09 0.67 18.04
C LYS A 18 -9.79 -0.44 17.27
N LEU A 19 -9.53 -0.59 15.97
CA LEU A 19 -10.19 -1.61 15.16
C LEU A 19 -9.61 -2.99 15.48
N LYS A 20 -10.49 -4.00 15.60
CA LYS A 20 -10.10 -5.37 15.98
C LYS A 20 -8.98 -5.95 15.09
N TRP A 21 -9.01 -5.66 13.80
CA TRP A 21 -8.02 -6.12 12.82
C TRP A 21 -6.65 -5.47 12.98
N TYR A 22 -6.55 -4.28 13.61
CA TYR A 22 -5.29 -3.57 13.80
C TYR A 22 -4.27 -4.42 14.58
N SER A 23 -4.76 -5.12 15.62
CA SER A 23 -3.96 -6.04 16.44
C SER A 23 -3.41 -7.26 15.67
N GLN A 24 -3.93 -7.53 14.47
CA GLN A 24 -3.55 -8.66 13.62
C GLN A 24 -2.55 -8.27 12.53
N LEU A 25 -2.16 -6.99 12.45
CA LEU A 25 -1.17 -6.56 11.48
C LEU A 25 0.22 -7.14 11.80
N PRO A 26 1.06 -7.35 10.77
CA PRO A 26 2.46 -7.68 10.98
C PRO A 26 3.15 -6.68 11.92
N LYS A 27 4.05 -7.14 12.80
CA LYS A 27 4.75 -6.27 13.78
C LYS A 27 5.52 -5.11 13.14
N ASN A 28 5.93 -5.28 11.90
CA ASN A 28 6.68 -4.36 11.04
C ASN A 28 5.75 -3.53 10.14
N SER A 29 4.56 -3.18 10.64
CA SER A 29 3.59 -2.35 9.92
C SER A 29 3.67 -0.90 10.37
N ILE A 30 3.61 0.01 9.42
CA ILE A 30 3.48 1.45 9.62
C ILE A 30 2.11 1.84 9.07
N LEU A 31 1.31 2.54 9.87
CA LEU A 31 0.10 3.18 9.37
C LEU A 31 0.38 4.65 9.11
N VAL A 32 -0.04 5.11 7.94
CA VAL A 32 0.03 6.51 7.54
C VAL A 32 -1.40 7.02 7.48
N THR A 33 -1.82 7.74 8.52
CA THR A 33 -3.17 8.34 8.66
C THR A 33 -3.19 9.83 8.35
N GLU A 34 -2.01 10.45 8.22
CA GLU A 34 -1.82 11.86 7.86
C GLU A 34 -1.02 11.93 6.56
N ASN A 35 -1.36 12.87 5.66
CA ASN A 35 -0.70 13.06 4.37
C ASN A 35 -0.73 11.82 3.44
N GLY A 36 -1.64 10.88 3.69
CA GLY A 36 -1.72 9.64 2.91
C GLY A 36 -1.99 9.87 1.43
N ASN A 37 -2.86 10.84 1.12
CA ASN A 37 -3.18 11.23 -0.26
C ASN A 37 -1.96 11.80 -0.99
N ASN A 38 -1.16 12.65 -0.33
CA ASN A 38 0.07 13.18 -0.91
C ASN A 38 1.10 12.06 -1.18
N LEU A 39 1.28 11.14 -0.22
CA LEU A 39 2.19 10.01 -0.38
C LEU A 39 1.76 9.13 -1.57
N HIS A 40 0.47 8.81 -1.68
CA HIS A 40 -0.07 8.07 -2.82
C HIS A 40 0.20 8.78 -4.16
N GLN A 41 -0.01 10.09 -4.24
CA GLN A 41 0.29 10.88 -5.44
C GLN A 41 1.78 10.88 -5.81
N LEU A 42 2.68 10.91 -4.83
CA LEU A 42 4.12 10.79 -5.08
C LEU A 42 4.48 9.43 -5.68
N PHE A 43 3.88 8.34 -5.18
CA PHE A 43 4.06 7.01 -5.74
C PHE A 43 3.50 6.89 -7.17
N LEU A 44 2.32 7.47 -7.46
CA LEU A 44 1.77 7.48 -8.82
C LEU A 44 2.68 8.23 -9.81
N LYS A 45 3.24 9.36 -9.38
CA LYS A 45 4.20 10.14 -10.18
C LYS A 45 5.48 9.34 -10.44
N SER A 46 6.02 8.64 -9.45
CA SER A 46 7.25 7.87 -9.63
C SER A 46 7.11 6.72 -10.63
N VAL A 47 5.89 6.20 -10.81
CA VAL A 47 5.60 5.15 -11.79
C VAL A 47 5.08 5.67 -13.13
N ASN A 48 4.97 6.98 -13.29
CA ASN A 48 4.33 7.62 -14.44
C ASN A 48 2.95 7.00 -14.77
N ARG A 49 2.12 6.78 -13.73
CA ARG A 49 0.75 6.24 -13.89
C ARG A 49 -0.29 7.18 -13.31
N LYS A 50 -1.48 7.08 -13.87
CA LYS A 50 -2.70 7.67 -13.30
C LYS A 50 -3.40 6.62 -12.45
N PHE A 51 -3.96 7.04 -11.33
CA PHE A 51 -4.86 6.23 -10.53
C PHE A 51 -6.25 6.26 -11.16
N ASN A 52 -6.86 5.09 -11.33
CA ASN A 52 -8.16 4.91 -11.95
C ASN A 52 -9.29 4.86 -10.91
N GLY A 53 -8.98 4.97 -9.61
CA GLY A 53 -9.97 4.93 -8.54
C GLY A 53 -10.25 3.53 -8.01
N GLU A 54 -9.49 2.53 -8.45
CA GLU A 54 -9.78 1.12 -8.16
C GLU A 54 -8.93 0.62 -6.98
N PHE A 55 -9.57 0.38 -5.84
CA PHE A 55 -8.93 -0.19 -4.66
C PHE A 55 -8.99 -1.73 -4.66
N PRO A 56 -8.01 -2.43 -4.04
CA PRO A 56 -6.83 -1.89 -3.35
C PRO A 56 -5.71 -1.47 -4.32
N VAL A 57 -4.87 -0.54 -3.88
CA VAL A 57 -3.61 -0.18 -4.57
C VAL A 57 -2.44 -0.76 -3.81
N ILE A 58 -1.52 -1.43 -4.51
CA ILE A 58 -0.36 -2.10 -3.92
C ILE A 58 0.89 -1.69 -4.67
N TYR A 59 1.88 -1.23 -3.91
CA TYR A 59 3.23 -0.90 -4.36
C TYR A 59 4.22 -1.82 -3.64
N VAL A 60 5.22 -2.35 -4.35
CA VAL A 60 6.36 -3.03 -3.71
C VAL A 60 7.64 -2.34 -4.15
N VAL A 61 8.38 -1.84 -3.17
CA VAL A 61 9.67 -1.17 -3.34
C VAL A 61 10.77 -2.08 -2.78
N ASN A 62 11.87 -2.24 -3.51
CA ASN A 62 13.02 -3.01 -3.05
C ASN A 62 13.98 -2.16 -2.20
N ALA A 63 15.07 -2.76 -1.72
CA ALA A 63 16.07 -2.06 -0.89
C ALA A 63 16.83 -0.94 -1.61
N ASN A 64 16.82 -0.92 -2.95
CA ASN A 64 17.44 0.12 -3.78
C ASN A 64 16.48 1.29 -4.07
N ASN A 65 15.31 1.33 -3.41
CA ASN A 65 14.22 2.29 -3.66
C ASN A 65 13.60 2.18 -5.06
N GLU A 66 13.71 1.01 -5.70
CA GLU A 66 13.11 0.76 -7.00
C GLU A 66 11.72 0.16 -6.81
N LEU A 67 10.72 0.68 -7.53
CA LEU A 67 9.41 0.04 -7.57
C LEU A 67 9.45 -1.19 -8.48
N ILE A 68 9.29 -2.36 -7.88
CA ILE A 68 9.33 -3.65 -8.58
C ILE A 68 7.94 -4.25 -8.82
N PHE A 69 6.90 -3.68 -8.20
CA PHE A 69 5.52 -4.12 -8.37
C PHE A 69 4.52 -2.99 -8.21
N PHE A 70 3.49 -2.99 -9.05
CA PHE A 70 2.31 -2.15 -8.93
C PHE A 70 1.06 -2.97 -9.27
N SER A 71 0.03 -2.86 -8.45
CA SER A 71 -1.31 -3.37 -8.74
C SER A 71 -2.35 -2.36 -8.27
N GLU A 72 -3.41 -2.26 -9.04
CA GLU A 72 -4.59 -1.46 -8.76
C GLU A 72 -5.83 -2.33 -8.98
N GLY A 73 -6.86 -2.15 -8.16
CA GLY A 73 -8.09 -2.92 -8.21
C GLY A 73 -7.97 -4.35 -7.69
N TYR A 74 -9.13 -4.98 -7.50
CA TYR A 74 -9.20 -6.38 -7.12
C TYR A 74 -8.68 -7.28 -8.25
N ARG A 75 -7.73 -8.16 -7.91
CA ARG A 75 -7.18 -9.15 -8.84
C ARG A 75 -7.03 -10.51 -8.18
N ILE A 76 -7.69 -11.52 -8.73
CA ILE A 76 -7.47 -12.92 -8.35
C ILE A 76 -6.02 -13.28 -8.63
N GLY A 77 -5.37 -13.98 -7.69
CA GLY A 77 -3.97 -14.39 -7.81
C GLY A 77 -2.94 -13.28 -7.50
N LEU A 78 -3.38 -12.16 -6.92
CA LEU A 78 -2.49 -11.07 -6.47
C LEU A 78 -1.39 -11.57 -5.49
N GLY A 79 -1.73 -12.48 -4.58
CA GLY A 79 -0.77 -13.07 -3.65
C GLY A 79 0.35 -13.82 -4.37
N ASP A 80 0.02 -14.64 -5.37
CA ASP A 80 1.02 -15.36 -6.18
C ASP A 80 1.89 -14.41 -7.00
N ALA A 81 1.29 -13.34 -7.54
CA ALA A 81 2.02 -12.32 -8.27
C ALA A 81 3.05 -11.62 -7.37
N LEU A 82 2.65 -11.24 -6.15
CA LEU A 82 3.56 -10.67 -5.15
C LEU A 82 4.69 -11.63 -4.79
N LEU A 83 4.38 -12.90 -4.52
CA LEU A 83 5.39 -13.91 -4.19
C LEU A 83 6.41 -14.11 -5.31
N LYS A 84 5.96 -14.13 -6.57
CA LYS A 84 6.86 -14.25 -7.74
C LYS A 84 7.74 -13.02 -7.92
N THR A 85 7.25 -11.83 -7.60
CA THR A 85 8.03 -10.60 -7.69
C THR A 85 9.06 -10.50 -6.57
N ILE A 86 8.72 -10.87 -5.33
CA ILE A 86 9.62 -10.74 -4.17
C ILE A 86 10.70 -11.83 -4.16
N LYS A 87 10.44 -13.00 -4.76
CA LYS A 87 11.42 -14.10 -4.85
C LYS A 87 12.46 -13.94 -5.97
N LYS A 88 12.32 -12.92 -6.81
CA LYS A 88 13.31 -12.56 -7.84
C LYS A 88 14.39 -11.67 -7.24
#